data_AF-A0A559QTI7-F1
#
_entry.id   AF-A0A559QTI7-F1
#
_cell.length_a   1.000
_cell.length_b   1.000
_cell.length_c   1.000
_cell.angle_alpha   90.00
_cell.angle_beta   90.00
_cell.angle_gamma   90.00
#
_symmetry.space_group_name_H-M   'P 1'
#
loop_
_entity.id
_entity.type
_entity.pdbx_description
1 polymer ?
#
loop_
_entity_poly.entity_id
_entity_poly.type
_entity_poly.pdbx_seq_one_letter_code
_entity_poly.pdbx_strand_id
1 'polypeptide(L)' 'MFAHTHTQKTTCPYCAERIEIVIDGSVEEQSFIEDCQVCCRPIQFTVYISGDDQVMIDAQGDNESY' A
#
# COMPACT_ATOMS: atom_id res chain seq x y z
N MET A 1 -9.01 22.37 -2.14
CA MET A 1 -8.42 21.61 -1.01
C MET A 1 -8.08 20.25 -1.56
N PHE A 2 -6.80 19.93 -1.52
CA PHE A 2 -6.11 19.12 -2.51
C PHE A 2 -6.33 17.62 -2.28
N ALA A 3 -7.08 16.96 -3.14
CA ALA A 3 -7.03 15.51 -3.24
C ALA A 3 -5.82 15.15 -4.10
N HIS A 4 -4.63 15.09 -3.49
CA HIS A 4 -3.46 14.43 -4.09
C HIS A 4 -3.54 12.91 -3.93
N THR A 5 -4.69 12.41 -3.51
CA THR A 5 -4.91 11.00 -3.28
C THR A 5 -5.13 10.27 -4.61
N HIS A 6 -4.36 9.23 -4.88
CA HIS A 6 -4.50 8.38 -6.06
C HIS A 6 -4.62 6.91 -5.66
N THR A 7 -5.38 6.15 -6.43
CA THR A 7 -5.55 4.71 -6.23
C THR A 7 -4.51 3.95 -7.02
N GLN A 8 -3.82 3.00 -6.38
CA GLN A 8 -2.84 2.13 -7.03
C GLN A 8 -3.18 0.66 -6.80
N LYS A 9 -2.99 -0.15 -7.83
CA LYS A 9 -3.22 -1.59 -7.77
C LYS A 9 -1.95 -2.30 -7.31
N THR A 10 -2.10 -3.23 -6.37
CA THR A 10 -1.03 -4.11 -5.90
C THR A 10 -1.58 -5.52 -5.68
N THR A 11 -0.70 -6.45 -5.39
CA THR A 11 -1.04 -7.86 -5.19
C THR A 11 -0.88 -8.22 -3.71
N CYS A 12 -1.90 -8.84 -3.13
CA CYS A 12 -1.85 -9.31 -1.77
C CYS A 12 -0.76 -10.40 -1.61
N PRO A 13 0.18 -10.26 -0.64
CA PRO A 13 1.25 -11.23 -0.43
C PRO A 13 0.74 -12.58 0.14
N TYR A 14 -0.48 -12.63 0.66
CA TYR A 14 -1.04 -13.84 1.28
C TYR A 14 -1.86 -14.70 0.30
N CYS A 15 -2.80 -14.09 -0.42
CA CYS A 15 -3.74 -14.79 -1.29
C CYS A 15 -3.49 -14.56 -2.79
N ALA A 16 -2.49 -13.74 -3.15
CA ALA A 16 -2.16 -13.36 -4.52
C ALA A 16 -3.28 -12.65 -5.29
N GLU A 17 -4.31 -12.16 -4.60
CA GLU A 17 -5.38 -11.38 -5.21
C GLU A 17 -4.94 -9.94 -5.50
N ARG A 18 -5.53 -9.36 -6.56
CA ARG A 18 -5.31 -7.95 -6.89
C ARG A 18 -6.20 -7.08 -6.01
N ILE A 19 -5.57 -6.18 -5.27
CA ILE A 19 -6.23 -5.22 -4.38
C ILE A 19 -5.88 -3.80 -4.82
N GLU A 20 -6.74 -2.87 -4.45
CA GLU A 20 -6.56 -1.44 -4.73
C GLU A 20 -6.30 -0.72 -3.41
N ILE A 21 -5.22 0.04 -3.34
CA ILE A 21 -4.85 0.85 -2.18
C ILE A 21 -4.91 2.32 -2.54
N VAL A 22 -5.11 3.15 -1.51
CA VAL A 22 -5.23 4.59 -1.63
C VAL A 22 -3.95 5.23 -1.10
N ILE A 23 -3.27 6.01 -1.96
CA ILE A 23 -1.98 6.64 -1.67
C ILE A 23 -2.17 8.15 -1.66
N ASP A 24 -1.55 8.84 -0.71
CA ASP A 24 -1.56 10.29 -0.59
C ASP A 24 -0.30 10.88 -1.24
N GLY A 25 -0.48 11.45 -2.44
CA GLY A 25 0.59 12.11 -3.19
C GLY A 25 1.12 13.43 -2.58
N SER A 26 0.59 13.88 -1.43
CA SER A 26 1.08 15.08 -0.75
C SER A 26 2.23 14.82 0.23
N VAL A 27 2.54 13.55 0.50
CA VAL A 27 3.64 13.13 1.38
C VAL A 27 4.66 12.31 0.60
N GLU A 28 5.95 12.52 0.88
CA GLU A 28 7.03 11.80 0.21
C GLU A 28 7.14 10.34 0.69
N GLU A 29 6.75 10.08 1.94
CA GLU A 29 6.77 8.76 2.55
C GLU A 29 5.51 8.56 3.38
N GLN A 30 4.85 7.41 3.20
CA GLN A 30 3.74 7.00 4.04
C GLN A 30 3.81 5.51 4.35
N SER A 31 3.41 5.16 5.56
CA SER A 31 3.27 3.77 6.00
C SER A 31 1.93 3.60 6.70
N PHE A 32 1.23 2.53 6.34
CA PHE A 32 -0.09 2.24 6.88
C PHE A 32 -0.40 0.74 6.74
N ILE A 33 -1.31 0.25 7.58
CA ILE A 33 -1.78 -1.13 7.52
C ILE A 33 -3.19 -1.11 6.94
N GLU A 34 -3.42 -1.93 5.92
CA GLU A 34 -4.76 -2.23 5.42
C GLU A 34 -4.98 -3.72 5.28
N ASP A 35 -6.20 -4.16 5.52
CA ASP A 35 -6.60 -5.55 5.36
C ASP A 35 -6.86 -5.89 3.89
N CYS A 36 -6.44 -7.08 3.47
CA CYS A 36 -6.83 -7.60 2.17
C CYS A 36 -8.36 -7.76 2.10
N GLN A 37 -8.99 -7.16 1.08
CA GLN A 37 -10.45 -7.26 0.86
C GLN A 37 -10.95 -8.68 0.56
N VAL A 38 -10.05 -9.64 0.31
CA VAL A 38 -10.40 -11.04 0.02
C VAL A 38 -10.09 -11.97 1.18
N CYS A 39 -8.88 -11.91 1.75
CA CYS A 39 -8.45 -12.82 2.81
C CYS A 39 -8.46 -12.23 4.22
N CYS A 40 -8.82 -10.94 4.37
CA CYS A 40 -8.88 -10.22 5.64
C CYS A 40 -7.59 -10.32 6.47
N ARG A 41 -6.43 -10.42 5.81
CA ARG A 41 -5.11 -10.43 6.45
C ARG A 41 -4.52 -9.02 6.41
N PRO A 42 -3.92 -8.55 7.52
CA PRO A 42 -3.29 -7.24 7.58
C PRO A 42 -2.05 -7.23 6.69
N ILE A 43 -1.93 -6.22 5.83
CA ILE A 43 -0.78 -5.96 4.98
C ILE A 43 -0.21 -4.61 5.39
N GLN A 44 1.08 -4.58 5.72
CA GLN A 44 1.83 -3.35 5.92
C GLN A 44 2.23 -2.80 4.54
N PHE A 45 1.72 -1.62 4.21
CA PHE A 45 2.13 -0.89 3.03
C PHE A 45 3.15 0.18 3.41
N THR A 46 4.21 0.29 2.62
CA THR A 46 5.16 1.40 2.67
C THR A 46 5.25 2.00 1.27
N VAL A 47 4.96 3.29 1.15
CA VAL A 47 4.96 3.99 -0.12
C VAL A 47 5.95 5.13 -0.07
N TYR A 48 6.79 5.22 -1.10
CA TYR A 48 7.75 6.29 -1.30
C TYR A 48 7.45 6.99 -2.63
N ILE A 49 7.33 8.31 -2.59
CA ILE A 49 7.11 9.17 -3.74
C ILE A 49 8.37 10.01 -3.90
N SER A 50 9.11 9.74 -4.97
CA SER A 50 10.28 10.55 -5.34
C SER A 50 9.85 11.76 -6.18
N GLY A 51 10.64 12.84 -6.14
CA GLY A 51 10.37 14.08 -6.87
C GLY A 51 10.29 13.97 -8.41
N ASP A 52 10.63 12.80 -8.98
CA ASP A 52 10.44 12.46 -10.39
C ASP A 52 9.09 11.77 -10.69
N ASP A 53 8.08 11.94 -9.82
CA ASP A 53 6.78 11.24 -9.85
C ASP A 53 6.88 9.70 -9.82
N GLN A 54 8.02 9.15 -9.37
CA GLN A 54 8.18 7.72 -9.19
C GLN A 54 7.59 7.28 -7.86
N VAL A 55 6.59 6.39 -7.94
CA VAL A 55 5.94 5.79 -6.77
C VAL A 55 6.46 4.37 -6.58
N MET A 56 7.08 4.11 -5.44
CA MET A 56 7.47 2.76 -5.02
C MET A 56 6.55 2.29 -3.90
N ILE A 57 6.05 1.07 -4.03
CA ILE A 57 5.13 0.45 -3.07
C ILE A 57 5.72 -0.87 -2.64
N ASP A 58 5.90 -1.01 -1.34
CA ASP A 58 6.26 -2.27 -0.69
C ASP A 58 5.06 -2.78 0.11
N ALA A 59 4.70 -4.04 -0.13
CA ALA A 59 3.55 -4.69 0.49
C ALA A 59 4.03 -5.91 1.27
N GLN A 60 4.18 -5.75 2.57
CA GLN A 60 4.68 -6.79 3.46
C GLN A 60 3.52 -7.41 4.23
N GLY A 61 3.48 -8.74 4.22
CA GLY A 61 2.64 -9.45 5.18
C GLY A 61 3.28 -9.38 6.56
N ASP A 62 2.47 -9.13 7.59
CA ASP A 62 2.81 -9.44 8.95
C ASP A 62 3.07 -10.97 9.07
N ASN A 63 4.34 -11.33 8.93
CA ASN A 63 4.81 -12.68 9.21
C ASN A 63 5.09 -12.77 10.71
N GLU A 64 4.04 -12.67 11.54
CA GLU A 64 4.12 -12.99 12.97
C GLU A 64 4.58 -14.45 13.12
N SER A 65 5.89 -14.63 13.30
CA SER A 65 6.50 -15.89 13.74
C SER A 65 6.34 -15.96 15.26
N TYR A 66 5.27 -16.59 15.73
CA TYR A 66 5.14 -17.06 17.12
C TYR A 66 5.58 -18.52 17.25
#